data_AF-A0A534V563-F1
#
_entry.id   AF-A0A534V563-F1
#
_cell.length_a   1.000
_cell.length_b   1.000
_cell.length_c   1.000
_cell.angle_alpha   90.00
_cell.angle_beta   90.00
_cell.angle_gamma   90.00
#
_symmetry.space_group_name_H-M   'P 1'
#
loop_
_entity.id
_entity.type
_entity.pdbx_description
1 polymer ?
#
loop_
_entity_poly.entity_id
_entity_poly.type
_entity_poly.pdbx_seq_one_letter_code
_entity_poly.pdbx_strand_id
1 'polypeptide(L)'
;MPIRPWKRFAPILALPGALVAAGLMLGVPGARAQDHPEMTSAQQELEAAKGHLQAVPHDYGGHRKTALEHVNKALEQIRMGLASVEHKEKRVEKKENKLEKRLNGLKGRDEKLKQ
;
A
#
# COMPACT_ATOMS: atom_id res chain seq x y z
N MET A 1 -37.74 4.26 -9.76
CA MET A 1 -37.98 3.34 -8.64
C MET A 1 -37.29 3.90 -7.39
N PRO A 2 -38.01 4.61 -6.50
CA PRO A 2 -37.43 5.27 -5.33
C PRO A 2 -37.39 4.36 -4.09
N ILE A 3 -36.16 4.20 -3.60
CA ILE A 3 -35.64 3.89 -2.27
C ILE A 3 -36.62 4.12 -1.10
N ARG A 4 -36.70 3.15 -0.17
CA ARG A 4 -37.29 3.34 1.17
C ARG A 4 -36.32 2.87 2.28
N PRO A 5 -36.29 3.57 3.44
CA PRO A 5 -35.18 3.54 4.39
C PRO A 5 -35.35 2.52 5.54
N TRP A 6 -34.23 1.92 5.96
CA TRP A 6 -34.14 1.03 7.12
C TRP A 6 -33.81 1.80 8.41
N LYS A 7 -34.84 2.26 9.11
CA LYS A 7 -34.76 2.55 10.55
C LYS A 7 -36.02 2.09 11.27
N ARG A 8 -35.90 1.00 12.02
CA ARG A 8 -36.70 0.53 13.17
C ARG A 8 -35.73 -0.31 14.02
N PHE A 9 -35.03 0.23 15.03
CA PHE A 9 -35.46 0.31 16.45
C PHE A 9 -36.14 -1.00 16.87
N ALA A 10 -35.64 -1.81 17.81
CA ALA A 10 -35.08 -1.55 19.14
C ALA A 10 -34.46 -2.87 19.72
N PRO A 11 -34.20 -3.05 21.03
CA PRO A 11 -33.20 -2.40 21.88
C PRO A 11 -32.37 -3.40 22.74
N ILE A 12 -31.22 -2.91 23.24
CA ILE A 12 -30.66 -3.10 24.60
C ILE A 12 -30.74 -4.52 25.19
N LEU A 13 -29.62 -5.26 25.13
CA LEU A 13 -29.25 -6.16 26.21
C LEU A 13 -28.15 -5.48 27.03
N ALA A 14 -28.55 -4.92 28.16
CA ALA A 14 -27.68 -4.35 29.16
C ALA A 14 -26.89 -5.46 29.87
N LEU A 15 -25.56 -5.38 29.83
CA LEU A 15 -24.70 -6.00 30.83
C LEU A 15 -23.86 -4.89 31.46
N PRO A 16 -24.17 -4.49 32.71
CA PRO A 16 -23.40 -3.51 33.43
C PRO A 16 -22.18 -4.20 34.07
N GLY A 17 -20.99 -3.63 33.87
CA GLY A 17 -19.83 -3.95 34.70
C GLY A 17 -18.57 -4.27 33.92
N ALA A 18 -17.77 -3.25 33.64
CA ALA A 18 -16.45 -3.08 34.25
C ALA A 18 -15.68 -1.98 33.51
N LEU A 19 -15.55 -0.84 34.18
CA LEU A 19 -14.55 0.18 33.90
C LEU A 19 -13.15 -0.45 33.98
N VAL A 20 -12.45 -0.59 32.84
CA VAL A 20 -10.98 -0.60 32.81
C VAL A 20 -10.47 0.10 31.54
N ALA A 21 -9.69 1.15 31.77
CA ALA A 21 -8.67 1.76 30.91
C ALA A 21 -9.11 2.47 29.61
N ALA A 22 -9.53 3.71 29.79
CA ALA A 22 -9.10 4.78 28.90
C ALA A 22 -7.56 4.92 28.99
N GLY A 23 -6.84 4.66 27.91
CA GLY A 23 -5.41 4.91 27.81
C GLY A 23 -4.78 4.15 26.66
N LEU A 24 -4.26 4.89 25.67
CA LEU A 24 -3.51 4.43 24.48
C LEU A 24 -4.31 3.73 23.38
N MET A 25 -4.95 4.51 22.52
CA MET A 25 -4.84 4.32 21.06
C MET A 25 -4.81 5.68 20.34
N LEU A 26 -4.03 6.61 20.90
CA LEU A 26 -3.59 7.79 20.14
C LEU A 26 -2.28 7.45 19.45
N GLY A 27 -2.35 7.42 18.12
CA GLY A 27 -1.20 7.62 17.26
C GLY A 27 -0.47 6.36 16.82
N VAL A 28 -0.82 5.89 15.63
CA VAL A 28 0.22 5.42 14.69
C VAL A 28 0.43 6.52 13.66
N PRO A 29 1.22 7.58 13.93
CA PRO A 29 1.76 8.41 12.88
C PRO A 29 3.03 7.72 12.36
N GLY A 30 3.01 7.26 11.12
CA GLY A 30 4.25 6.90 10.44
C GLY A 30 4.28 5.51 9.84
N ALA A 31 3.39 5.24 8.90
CA ALA A 31 3.74 4.39 7.76
C ALA A 31 3.74 5.28 6.51
N ARG A 32 4.73 6.17 6.42
CA ARG A 32 5.15 6.77 5.15
C ARG A 32 6.22 5.92 4.49
N ALA A 33 6.00 4.62 4.49
CA ALA A 33 6.49 3.76 3.45
C ALA A 33 5.22 3.28 2.76
N GLN A 34 4.99 3.73 1.53
CA GLN A 34 4.11 3.00 0.62
C GLN A 34 4.88 1.71 0.26
N ASP A 35 5.13 0.87 1.26
CA ASP A 35 5.51 -0.49 1.04
C ASP A 35 4.34 -1.09 0.26
N HIS A 36 4.64 -1.75 -0.85
CA HIS A 36 3.65 -2.53 -1.57
C HIS A 36 3.72 -3.97 -1.05
N PRO A 37 3.19 -4.27 0.16
CA PRO A 37 3.40 -5.56 0.81
C PRO A 37 2.93 -6.70 -0.07
N GLU A 38 1.86 -6.50 -0.84
CA GLU A 38 1.30 -7.49 -1.76
C GLU A 38 2.27 -7.84 -2.90
N MET A 39 2.89 -6.83 -3.54
CA MET A 39 3.84 -7.06 -4.65
C MET A 39 5.16 -7.65 -4.15
N THR A 40 5.62 -7.22 -2.98
CA THR A 40 6.82 -7.77 -2.34
C THR A 40 6.58 -9.23 -1.91
N SER A 41 5.42 -9.54 -1.35
CA SER A 41 5.04 -10.91 -0.98
C SER A 41 4.93 -11.80 -2.21
N ALA A 42 4.27 -11.32 -3.28
CA ALA A 42 4.20 -12.04 -4.55
C ALA A 42 5.59 -12.31 -5.15
N GLN A 43 6.54 -11.36 -5.03
CA GLN A 43 7.92 -11.58 -5.46
C GLN A 43 8.58 -12.71 -4.64
N GLN A 44 8.42 -12.71 -3.32
CA GLN A 44 8.98 -13.73 -2.44
C GLN A 44 8.42 -15.13 -2.74
N GLU A 45 7.10 -15.24 -2.95
CA GLU A 45 6.45 -16.50 -3.33
C GLU A 45 6.97 -17.04 -4.66
N LEU A 46 7.16 -16.17 -5.66
CA LEU A 46 7.73 -16.56 -6.96
C LEU A 46 9.21 -16.94 -6.86
N GLU A 47 9.99 -16.29 -6.00
CA GLU A 47 11.39 -16.68 -5.73
C GLU A 47 11.47 -18.04 -5.04
N ALA A 48 10.57 -18.32 -4.09
CA ALA A 48 10.45 -19.65 -3.49
C ALA A 48 10.04 -20.71 -4.53
N ALA A 49 9.04 -20.42 -5.36
CA ALA A 49 8.61 -21.31 -6.44
C ALA A 49 9.76 -21.61 -7.43
N LYS A 50 10.55 -20.59 -7.78
CA LYS A 50 11.78 -20.76 -8.58
C LYS A 50 12.76 -21.72 -7.91
N GLY A 51 13.02 -21.55 -6.62
CA GLY A 51 13.89 -22.44 -5.85
C GLY A 51 13.41 -23.88 -5.87
N HIS A 52 12.11 -24.11 -5.68
CA HIS A 52 11.51 -25.45 -5.79
C HIS A 52 11.69 -26.05 -7.18
N LEU A 53 11.41 -25.29 -8.24
CA LEU A 53 11.59 -25.76 -9.62
C LEU A 53 13.06 -26.04 -9.97
N GLN A 54 14.01 -25.32 -9.39
CA GLN A 54 15.44 -25.55 -9.58
C GLN A 54 15.93 -26.79 -8.83
N ALA A 55 15.37 -27.08 -7.65
CA ALA A 55 15.74 -28.24 -6.83
C ALA A 55 15.23 -29.58 -7.41
N VAL A 56 14.25 -29.54 -8.31
CA VAL A 56 13.73 -30.74 -8.97
C VAL A 56 14.82 -31.35 -9.89
N PRO A 57 15.14 -32.65 -9.73
CA PRO A 57 16.21 -33.31 -10.50
C PRO A 57 15.82 -33.67 -11.93
N HIS A 58 14.52 -33.83 -12.22
CA HIS A 58 14.04 -34.26 -13.54
C HIS A 58 13.37 -33.11 -14.29
N ASP A 59 13.63 -32.98 -15.59
CA ASP A 59 13.11 -31.87 -16.39
C ASP A 59 11.63 -32.05 -16.80
N TYR A 60 11.01 -33.17 -16.41
CA TYR A 60 9.62 -33.55 -16.71
C TYR A 60 9.23 -33.24 -18.17
N GLY A 61 10.02 -33.73 -19.13
CA GLY A 61 9.77 -33.50 -20.55
C GLY A 61 9.99 -32.05 -21.02
N GLY A 62 10.75 -31.24 -20.27
CA GLY A 62 11.04 -29.83 -20.57
C GLY A 62 10.10 -28.85 -19.85
N HIS A 63 9.03 -29.33 -19.23
CA HIS A 63 8.05 -28.48 -18.53
C HIS A 63 8.66 -27.71 -17.37
N ARG A 64 9.65 -28.29 -16.66
CA ARG A 64 10.35 -27.61 -15.57
C ARG A 64 11.08 -26.37 -16.07
N LYS A 65 11.80 -26.49 -17.18
CA LYS A 65 12.48 -25.35 -17.83
C LYS A 65 11.48 -24.28 -18.29
N THR A 66 10.38 -24.67 -18.93
CA THR A 66 9.33 -23.74 -19.34
C THR A 66 8.69 -23.02 -18.14
N ALA A 67 8.42 -23.74 -17.05
CA ALA A 67 7.90 -23.14 -15.82
C ALA A 67 8.89 -22.12 -15.22
N LEU A 68 10.18 -22.44 -15.20
CA LEU A 68 11.22 -21.51 -14.75
C LEU A 68 11.28 -20.25 -15.60
N GLU A 69 11.14 -20.36 -16.92
CA GLU A 69 11.07 -19.21 -17.81
C GLU A 69 9.87 -18.31 -17.50
N HIS A 70 8.69 -18.88 -17.27
CA HIS A 70 7.51 -18.12 -16.88
C HIS A 70 7.66 -17.42 -15.53
N VAL A 71 8.22 -18.12 -14.52
CA VAL A 71 8.49 -17.53 -13.20
C VAL A 71 9.49 -16.37 -13.30
N ASN A 72 10.57 -16.53 -14.09
CA ASN A 72 11.53 -15.44 -14.30
C ASN A 72 10.88 -14.22 -14.97
N LYS A 73 10.02 -14.42 -15.97
CA LYS A 73 9.26 -13.34 -16.61
C LYS A 73 8.32 -12.64 -15.63
N ALA A 74 7.63 -13.39 -14.77
CA ALA A 74 6.75 -12.82 -13.75
C ALA A 74 7.53 -11.96 -12.74
N LEU A 75 8.69 -12.43 -12.28
CA LEU A 75 9.58 -11.67 -11.40
C LEU A 75 10.07 -10.36 -12.04
N GLU A 76 10.35 -10.38 -13.34
CA GLU A 76 10.73 -9.18 -14.09
C GLU A 76 9.59 -8.15 -14.14
N GLN A 77 8.36 -8.60 -14.41
CA GLN A 77 7.18 -7.72 -14.43
C GLN A 77 6.93 -7.06 -13.08
N ILE A 78 7.06 -7.81 -11.98
CA ILE A 78 6.90 -7.25 -10.63
C ILE A 78 7.95 -6.17 -10.35
N ARG A 79 9.21 -6.41 -10.71
CA ARG A 79 10.29 -5.40 -10.56
C ARG A 79 9.99 -4.12 -11.34
N MET A 80 9.52 -4.24 -12.58
CA MET A 80 9.11 -3.08 -13.39
C MET A 80 7.90 -2.35 -12.80
N GLY A 81 6.94 -3.10 -12.26
CA GLY A 81 5.78 -2.54 -11.56
C GLY A 81 6.20 -1.70 -10.35
N LEU A 82 7.07 -2.23 -9.50
CA LEU A 82 7.61 -1.53 -8.33
C LEU A 82 8.39 -0.26 -8.73
N ALA A 83 9.27 -0.35 -9.73
CA ALA A 83 10.01 0.82 -10.22
C ALA A 83 9.09 1.92 -10.76
N SER A 84 7.98 1.55 -11.41
CA SER A 84 6.99 2.51 -11.93
C SER A 84 6.29 3.29 -10.82
N VAL A 85 6.06 2.65 -9.67
CA VAL A 85 5.48 3.34 -8.51
C VAL A 85 6.49 4.29 -7.88
N GLU A 86 7.74 3.88 -7.69
CA GLU A 86 8.80 4.74 -7.17
C GLU A 86 8.95 6.04 -7.99
N HIS A 87 8.88 5.94 -9.32
CA HIS A 87 8.90 7.12 -10.19
C HIS A 87 7.67 8.02 -10.01
N LYS A 88 6.49 7.44 -9.74
CA LYS A 88 5.27 8.21 -9.48
C LYS A 88 5.39 8.98 -8.17
N GLU A 89 5.96 8.37 -7.12
CA GLU A 89 6.20 9.01 -5.82
C GLU A 89 7.13 10.21 -5.93
N LYS A 90 8.29 10.05 -6.59
CA LYS A 90 9.23 11.17 -6.83
C LYS A 90 8.59 12.32 -7.60
N ARG A 91 7.63 12.03 -8.49
CA ARG A 91 6.87 13.07 -9.21
C ARG A 91 5.85 13.76 -8.31
N VAL A 92 5.25 13.04 -7.37
CA VAL A 92 4.33 13.61 -6.37
C VAL A 92 5.11 14.51 -5.41
N GLU A 93 6.23 14.04 -4.86
CA GLU A 93 7.08 14.82 -3.96
C GLU A 93 7.58 16.12 -4.62
N LYS A 94 8.03 16.06 -5.88
CA LYS A 94 8.42 17.25 -6.64
C LYS A 94 7.27 18.25 -6.80
N LYS A 95 6.03 17.77 -6.94
CA LYS A 95 4.84 18.64 -7.02
C LYS A 95 4.52 19.24 -5.65
N GLU A 96 4.61 18.47 -4.58
CA GLU A 96 4.39 18.93 -3.20
C GLU A 96 5.38 20.03 -2.83
N ASN A 97 6.68 19.81 -3.02
CA ASN A 97 7.72 20.83 -2.78
C ASN A 97 7.49 22.10 -3.61
N LYS A 98 7.00 21.96 -4.84
CA LYS A 98 6.64 23.12 -5.69
C LYS A 98 5.43 23.88 -5.16
N LEU A 99 4.43 23.17 -4.64
CA LEU A 99 3.24 23.75 -4.03
C LEU A 99 3.58 24.44 -2.71
N GLU A 100 4.41 23.84 -1.86
CA GLU A 100 4.89 24.45 -0.61
C GLU A 100 5.64 25.75 -0.87
N LYS A 101 6.53 25.75 -1.87
CA LYS A 101 7.27 26.97 -2.26
C LYS A 101 6.31 28.09 -2.72
N ARG A 102 5.25 27.73 -3.45
CA ARG A 102 4.20 28.68 -3.87
C ARG A 102 3.35 29.16 -2.69
N LEU A 103 3.01 28.27 -1.76
CA LEU A 103 2.26 28.59 -0.55
C LEU A 103 3.04 29.56 0.33
N ASN A 104 4.33 29.32 0.55
CA ASN A 104 5.19 30.23 1.31
C ASN A 104 5.31 31.61 0.65
N GLY A 105 5.43 31.66 -0.68
CA GLY A 105 5.41 32.93 -1.42
C GLY A 105 4.06 33.66 -1.36
N LEU A 106 2.94 32.94 -1.25
CA LEU A 106 1.62 33.53 -1.01
C LEU A 106 1.49 34.06 0.42
N LYS A 107 1.92 33.28 1.40
CA LYS A 107 1.90 33.64 2.82
C LYS A 107 2.69 34.93 3.08
N GLY A 108 3.89 35.04 2.52
CA GLY A 108 4.68 36.26 2.64
C GLY A 108 4.07 37.48 1.94
N ARG A 109 3.22 37.29 0.91
CA ARG A 109 2.46 38.39 0.30
C ARG A 109 1.26 38.83 1.15
N ASP A 110 0.54 37.86 1.72
CA ASP A 110 -0.56 38.13 2.65
C ASP A 110 -0.09 38.90 3.89
N GLU A 111 1.07 38.53 4.43
CA GLU A 111 1.69 39.22 5.58
C GLU A 111 2.07 40.66 5.25
N LYS A 112 2.58 40.94 4.04
CA LYS A 112 2.84 42.30 3.56
C LYS A 112 1.58 43.14 3.34
N LEU A 113 0.44 42.51 3.03
CA LEU A 113 -0.83 43.22 2.85
C LEU A 113 -1.51 43.56 4.19
N LYS A 114 -1.08 42.92 5.29
CA LYS A 114 -1.58 43.14 6.65
C LYS A 114 -0.73 44.13 7.45
N GLN A 115 0.40 44.57 6.92
CA GLN A 115 1.24 45.66 7.45
C GLN A 115 0.86 46.98 6.77
#